data_AF-A0AAW2JXR9-F1
#
_entry.id   AF-A0AAW2JXR9-F1
#
_cell.length_a   1.000
_cell.length_b   1.000
_cell.length_c   1.000
_cell.angle_alpha   90.00
_cell.angle_beta   90.00
_cell.angle_gamma   90.00
#
_symmetry.space_group_name_H-M   'P 1'
#
loop_
_entity.id
_entity.type
_entity.pdbx_description
1 polymer ?
#
loop_
_entity_poly.entity_id
_entity_poly.type
_entity_poly.pdbx_seq_one_letter_code
_entity_poly.pdbx_strand_id
1 'polypeptide(L)'
;MILWYSVAASEEQLGEIRRILGLYVRASGQEVNFGKSSMVVSGGWPEAVKHYLASILGVRLVAQHNKYLGLSAVGERSRKELFRSIRDQLWRG
;
A
#
# COMPACT_ATOMS: atom_id res chain seq x y z
N MET A 1 -0.29 12.24 4.67
CA MET A 1 1.15 12.50 4.47
C MET A 1 1.78 11.21 3.97
N ILE A 2 1.96 11.08 2.65
CA ILE A 2 2.60 9.90 2.04
C ILE A 2 4.09 10.23 2.00
N LEU A 3 4.85 9.75 2.98
CA LEU A 3 6.31 9.84 2.97
C LEU A 3 6.83 8.76 2.02
N TRP A 4 7.44 9.15 0.91
CA TRP A 4 8.19 8.25 0.04
C TRP A 4 9.51 7.91 0.73
N TYR A 5 9.49 6.95 1.64
CA TYR A 5 10.72 6.34 2.18
C TYR A 5 10.95 5.01 1.45
N SER A 6 12.00 4.94 0.64
CA SER A 6 12.50 3.67 0.10
C SER A 6 13.36 3.00 1.17
N VAL A 7 12.72 2.26 2.07
CA VAL A 7 13.43 1.37 3.01
C VAL A 7 13.71 0.05 2.29
N ALA A 8 14.97 -0.39 2.29
CA ALA A 8 15.29 -1.77 1.94
C ALA A 8 14.66 -2.66 3.01
N ALA A 9 13.61 -3.41 2.66
CA ALA A 9 12.89 -4.24 3.61
C ALA A 9 13.70 -5.52 3.89
N SER A 10 14.16 -5.70 5.14
CA SER A 10 14.64 -6.99 5.63
C SER A 10 13.50 -7.78 6.29
N GLU A 11 13.67 -9.11 6.39
CA GLU A 11 12.72 -9.97 7.11
C GLU A 11 12.51 -9.51 8.56
N GLU A 12 13.60 -9.10 9.22
CA GLU A 12 13.59 -8.59 10.60
C GLU A 12 12.71 -7.34 10.72
N GLN A 13 12.87 -6.38 9.80
CA GLN A 13 12.08 -5.15 9.81
C GLN A 13 10.58 -5.42 9.56
N LEU A 14 10.26 -6.36 8.66
CA LEU A 14 8.86 -6.76 8.42
C LEU A 14 8.27 -7.47 9.63
N GLY A 15 9.06 -8.31 10.30
CA GLY A 15 8.68 -8.92 11.57
C GLY A 15 8.38 -7.87 12.64
N GLU A 16 9.21 -6.83 12.73
CA GLU A 16 9.03 -5.75 13.70
C GLU A 16 7.79 -4.90 13.41
N ILE A 17 7.53 -4.60 12.13
CA ILE A 17 6.28 -3.93 11.70
C ILE A 17 5.07 -4.75 12.14
N ARG A 18 5.08 -6.08 11.90
CA ARG A 18 4.00 -6.97 12.31
C ARG A 18 3.81 -6.98 13.84
N ARG A 19 4.91 -6.96 14.60
CA ARG A 19 4.88 -6.89 16.06
C ARG A 19 4.24 -5.59 16.56
N ILE A 20 4.63 -4.46 16.00
CA ILE A 20 4.09 -3.13 16.35
C ILE A 20 2.60 -3.04 16.03
N LEU A 21 2.17 -3.51 14.85
CA LEU A 21 0.75 -3.53 14.49
C LEU A 21 -0.06 -4.40 15.46
N GLY A 22 0.48 -5.55 15.86
CA GLY A 22 -0.15 -6.39 16.89
C GLY A 22 -0.24 -5.70 18.25
N LEU A 23 0.78 -4.94 18.65
CA LEU A 23 0.75 -4.14 19.88
C LEU A 23 -0.30 -3.04 19.82
N TYR A 24 -0.38 -2.33 18.68
CA TYR A 24 -1.38 -1.30 18.44
C TYR A 24 -2.81 -1.84 18.55
N VAL A 25 -3.10 -2.99 17.92
CA VAL A 25 -4.41 -3.66 18.01
C VAL A 25 -4.79 -3.91 19.47
N ARG A 26 -3.87 -4.47 20.25
CA ARG A 26 -4.10 -4.78 21.66
C ARG A 26 -4.29 -3.52 22.52
N ALA A 27 -3.51 -2.48 22.27
CA ALA A 27 -3.53 -1.26 23.08
C ALA A 27 -4.72 -0.36 22.75
N SER A 28 -5.13 -0.30 21.48
CA SER A 28 -6.21 0.58 21.02
C SER A 28 -7.58 -0.08 20.98
N GLY A 29 -7.65 -1.42 21.02
CA GLY A 29 -8.88 -2.18 20.78
C GLY A 29 -9.35 -2.15 19.32
N GLN A 30 -8.56 -1.59 18.40
CA GLN A 30 -8.88 -1.54 16.98
C GLN A 30 -8.41 -2.81 16.26
N GLU A 31 -9.13 -3.22 15.22
CA GLU A 31 -8.75 -4.35 14.39
C GLU A 31 -7.96 -3.90 13.16
N VAL A 32 -6.79 -4.50 12.91
CA VAL A 32 -6.05 -4.33 11.66
C VAL A 32 -6.50 -5.42 10.69
N ASN A 33 -7.24 -5.04 9.66
CA ASN A 33 -7.66 -5.97 8.62
C ASN A 33 -6.55 -6.16 7.58
N PHE A 34 -5.65 -7.11 7.84
CA PHE A 34 -4.55 -7.43 6.93
C PHE A 34 -5.02 -7.89 5.54
N GLY A 35 -6.21 -8.48 5.43
CA GLY A 35 -6.81 -8.88 4.16
C GLY A 35 -7.25 -7.70 3.27
N LYS A 36 -7.50 -6.53 3.85
CA LYS A 36 -7.76 -5.27 3.13
C LYS A 36 -6.48 -4.47 2.85
N SER A 37 -5.37 -4.85 3.48
CA SER A 37 -4.08 -4.19 3.32
C SER A 37 -3.31 -4.79 2.14
N SER A 38 -2.52 -3.94 1.48
CA SER A 38 -1.67 -4.35 0.38
C SER A 38 -0.25 -3.80 0.52
N MET A 39 0.72 -4.56 0.03
CA MET A 39 2.12 -4.14 -0.04
C MET A 39 2.51 -3.86 -1.49
N VAL A 40 3.25 -2.78 -1.71
CA VAL A 40 3.95 -2.50 -2.97
C VAL A 40 5.44 -2.54 -2.68
N VAL A 41 6.19 -3.26 -3.52
CA VAL A 41 7.64 -3.32 -3.46
C VAL A 41 8.19 -2.61 -4.69
N SER A 42 9.23 -1.81 -4.53
CA SER A 42 9.90 -1.15 -5.66
C SER A 42 10.53 -2.17 -6.60
N GLY A 43 10.75 -1.76 -7.86
CA GLY A 43 11.43 -2.59 -8.86
C GLY A 43 12.82 -3.01 -8.41
N GLY A 44 13.31 -4.16 -8.91
CA GLY A 44 14.67 -4.66 -8.65
C GLY A 44 14.73 -5.96 -7.84
N TRP A 45 13.63 -6.36 -7.20
CA TRP A 45 13.56 -7.60 -6.43
C TRP A 45 12.97 -8.75 -7.26
N PRO A 46 13.46 -10.00 -7.13
CA PRO A 46 12.81 -11.16 -7.72
C PRO A 46 11.38 -11.33 -7.19
N GLU A 47 10.46 -11.79 -8.04
CA GLU A 47 9.04 -11.90 -7.69
C GLU A 47 8.80 -12.85 -6.51
N ALA A 48 9.57 -13.95 -6.44
CA ALA A 48 9.55 -14.88 -5.32
C ALA A 48 9.86 -14.18 -3.98
N VAL A 49 10.83 -13.26 -3.97
CA VAL A 49 11.20 -12.51 -2.77
C VAL A 49 10.07 -11.55 -2.38
N LYS A 50 9.47 -10.85 -3.33
CA LYS A 50 8.33 -9.95 -3.03
C LYS A 50 7.15 -10.70 -2.43
N HIS A 51 6.82 -11.88 -2.96
CA HIS A 51 5.75 -12.72 -2.42
C HIS A 51 6.08 -13.26 -1.04
N TYR A 52 7.32 -13.64 -0.80
CA TYR A 52 7.79 -14.07 0.50
C TYR A 52 7.69 -12.94 1.55
N LEU A 53 8.14 -11.74 1.22
CA LEU A 53 7.99 -10.57 2.11
C LEU A 53 6.50 -10.26 2.40
N ALA A 54 5.62 -10.44 1.42
CA ALA A 54 4.18 -10.22 1.60
C ALA A 54 3.55 -11.24 2.56
N SER A 55 4.03 -12.49 2.53
CA SER A 55 3.54 -13.56 3.40
C SER A 55 3.94 -13.34 4.86
N ILE A 56 5.12 -12.77 5.12
CA ILE A 56 5.57 -12.37 6.47
C ILE A 56 4.59 -11.38 7.10
N LEU A 57 4.08 -10.42 6.32
CA LEU A 57 3.09 -9.45 6.78
C LEU A 57 1.64 -9.95 6.70
N GLY A 58 1.37 -11.04 5.96
CA GLY A 58 0.02 -11.56 5.75
C GLY A 58 -0.85 -10.65 4.86
N VAL A 59 -0.25 -9.90 3.94
CA VAL A 59 -0.92 -8.92 3.09
C VAL A 59 -0.80 -9.28 1.60
N ARG A 60 -1.66 -8.70 0.77
CA ARG A 60 -1.60 -8.91 -0.68
C ARG A 60 -0.46 -8.10 -1.30
N LEU A 61 0.40 -8.73 -2.10
CA LEU A 61 1.32 -8.02 -2.97
C LEU A 61 0.54 -7.41 -4.15
N VAL A 62 0.70 -6.11 -4.39
CA VAL A 62 0.11 -5.41 -5.53
C VAL A 62 1.19 -4.64 -6.27
N ALA A 63 1.06 -4.51 -7.60
CA ALA A 63 2.04 -3.81 -8.43
C ALA A 63 2.02 -2.29 -8.20
N GLN A 64 0.85 -1.73 -7.90
CA GLN A 64 0.64 -0.31 -7.60
C GLN A 64 -0.54 -0.13 -6.65
N HIS A 65 -0.48 0.85 -5.73
CA HIS A 65 -1.66 1.33 -5.00
C HIS A 65 -2.49 2.19 -5.96
N ASN A 66 -3.18 1.57 -6.91
CA ASN A 66 -3.84 2.29 -7.98
C ASN A 66 -5.21 2.88 -7.58
N LYS A 67 -5.68 2.72 -6.34
CA LYS A 67 -6.87 3.40 -5.79
C LYS A 67 -6.79 3.55 -4.26
N TYR A 68 -6.71 4.78 -3.77
CA TYR A 68 -7.08 5.12 -2.39
C TYR A 68 -8.44 5.84 -2.45
N LEU A 69 -9.46 5.32 -1.75
CA LEU A 69 -10.84 5.85 -1.77
C LEU A 69 -11.46 6.02 -3.18
N GLY A 70 -11.10 5.15 -4.14
CA GLY A 70 -11.56 5.27 -5.54
C GLY A 70 -10.78 6.27 -6.39
N LEU A 71 -9.79 6.96 -5.82
CA LEU A 71 -8.93 7.90 -6.52
C LEU A 71 -7.55 7.27 -6.76
N SER A 72 -7.05 7.31 -8.00
CA SER A 72 -5.74 6.77 -8.34
C SER A 72 -4.63 7.44 -7.55
N ALA A 73 -4.04 6.70 -6.61
CA ALA A 73 -2.94 7.17 -5.79
C ALA A 73 -1.62 7.00 -6.55
N VAL A 74 -1.35 7.89 -7.51
CA VAL A 74 -0.04 8.00 -8.15
C VAL A 74 0.29 9.50 -8.29
N GLY A 75 1.57 9.88 -8.48
CA GLY A 75 2.12 11.25 -8.48
C GLY A 75 1.55 12.32 -9.45
N GLU A 76 2.36 13.29 -9.86
CA GLU A 76 1.90 14.49 -10.60
C GLU A 76 1.16 14.21 -11.91
N ARG A 77 1.57 13.17 -12.65
CA ARG A 77 0.96 12.82 -13.95
C ARG A 77 -0.46 12.27 -13.79
N SER A 78 -0.62 11.34 -12.85
CA SER A 78 -1.91 10.75 -12.48
C SER A 78 -2.81 11.71 -11.74
N ARG A 79 -2.31 12.73 -11.03
CA ARG A 79 -3.17 13.83 -10.54
C ARG A 79 -3.87 14.55 -11.71
N LYS A 80 -3.14 14.86 -12.79
CA LYS A 80 -3.73 15.48 -13.99
C LYS A 80 -4.73 14.56 -14.71
N GLU A 81 -4.49 13.25 -14.71
CA GLU A 81 -5.41 12.27 -15.29
C GLU A 81 -6.65 12.08 -14.41
N LEU A 82 -6.49 12.08 -13.09
CA LEU A 82 -7.58 12.04 -12.10
C LEU A 82 -8.50 13.26 -12.24
N PHE A 83 -7.92 14.47 -12.30
CA PHE A 83 -8.70 15.70 -12.52
C PHE A 83 -9.44 15.69 -13.86
N ARG A 84 -8.85 15.09 -14.90
CA ARG A 84 -9.54 14.89 -16.19
C ARG A 84 -10.70 13.91 -16.05
N SER A 85 -10.49 12.75 -15.41
CA SER A 85 -11.54 11.76 -15.19
C SER A 85 -12.74 12.33 -14.40
N ILE A 86 -12.48 13.10 -13.33
CA ILE A 86 -13.55 13.74 -12.53
C ILE A 86 -14.30 14.76 -13.38
N ARG A 87 -13.57 15.58 -14.15
CA ARG A 87 -14.18 16.54 -15.08
C ARG A 87 -15.07 15.82 -16.09
N ASP A 88 -14.57 14.79 -16.76
CA ASP A 88 -15.32 14.07 -17.80
C ASP A 88 -16.57 13.36 -17.25
N GLN A 89 -16.57 12.98 -15.97
CA GLN A 89 -17.77 12.44 -15.31
C GLN A 89 -18.79 13.52 -14.94
N LEU A 90 -18.36 14.73 -14.60
CA LEU A 90 -19.25 15.86 -14.29
C LEU A 90 -19.94 16.44 -15.54
N TRP A 91 -19.26 16.44 -16.70
CA TRP A 91 -19.81 16.94 -17.97
C TRP A 91 -20.64 15.92 -18.75
N ARG A 92 -20.79 14.70 -18.24
CA ARG A 92 -21.69 13.67 -18.78
C ARG A 92 -23.04 13.60 -18.05
N GLY A 93 -23.33 14.56 -17.18
CA GLY A 93 -24.63 14.79 -16.55
C GLY A 93 -25.37 15.95 -17.18
#